data_AF-A0A1Z8P2E1-F1
#
_entry.id   AF-A0A1Z8P2E1-F1
#
_cell.length_a   1.000
_cell.length_b   1.000
_cell.length_c   1.000
_cell.angle_alpha   90.00
_cell.angle_beta   90.00
_cell.angle_gamma   90.00
#
_symmetry.space_group_name_H-M   'P 1'
#
loop_
_entity.id
_entity.type
_entity.pdbx_description
1 polymer ?
#
loop_
_entity_poly.entity_id
_entity_poly.type
_entity_poly.pdbx_seq_one_letter_code
_entity_poly.pdbx_strand_id
1 'polypeptide(L)'
;MTSDLFSEREKVAILWGTHVTLNTAKNEIEIFNRLKKSFTETEILDLTLISCFFNFFNRLMDSLDVPVEPQDEVDKIKTSVNLDPDKVKSYLQTTIENWPKNFPKPNPD
;
A
#
# COMPACT_ATOMS: atom_id res chain seq x y z
N MET A 1 -5.02 25.58 8.57
CA MET A 1 -4.36 25.54 7.25
C MET A 1 -5.03 26.58 6.35
N THR A 2 -4.28 27.54 5.82
CA THR A 2 -4.77 28.71 5.06
C THR A 2 -4.39 28.67 3.57
N SER A 3 -4.18 27.48 3.01
CA SER A 3 -3.84 27.32 1.60
C SER A 3 -5.09 27.40 0.72
N ASP A 4 -5.00 28.13 -0.39
CA ASP A 4 -6.07 28.21 -1.40
C ASP A 4 -5.96 27.12 -2.48
N LEU A 5 -4.90 26.29 -2.43
CA LEU A 5 -4.68 25.19 -3.38
C LEU A 5 -5.50 23.94 -3.08
N PHE A 6 -6.10 23.87 -1.89
CA PHE A 6 -6.86 22.72 -1.42
C PHE A 6 -8.30 23.10 -1.18
N SER A 7 -9.21 22.19 -1.51
CA SER A 7 -10.60 22.26 -1.07
C SER A 7 -10.70 22.09 0.46
N GLU A 8 -11.82 22.51 1.06
CA GLU A 8 -12.04 22.31 2.49
C GLU A 8 -11.99 20.83 2.90
N ARG A 9 -12.47 19.92 2.04
CA ARG A 9 -12.40 18.48 2.25
C ARG A 9 -10.95 18.00 2.34
N GLU A 10 -10.09 18.43 1.42
CA GLU A 10 -8.67 18.09 1.41
C GLU A 10 -7.92 18.69 2.60
N LYS A 11 -8.21 19.95 2.97
CA LYS A 11 -7.61 20.58 4.16
C LYS A 11 -7.92 19.79 5.42
N VAL A 12 -9.17 19.36 5.58
CA VAL A 12 -9.58 18.56 6.75
C VAL A 12 -8.90 17.19 6.75
N ALA A 13 -8.74 16.54 5.58
CA ALA A 13 -8.00 15.29 5.47
C ALA A 13 -6.52 15.45 5.83
N ILE A 14 -5.84 16.50 5.33
CA ILE A 14 -4.43 16.76 5.63
C ILE A 14 -4.25 17.06 7.12
N LEU A 15 -5.14 17.88 7.71
CA LEU A 15 -5.12 18.15 9.15
C LEU A 15 -5.30 16.86 9.96
N TRP A 16 -6.28 16.03 9.61
CA TRP A 16 -6.49 14.76 10.30
C TRP A 16 -5.27 13.83 10.18
N GLY A 17 -4.74 13.64 8.98
CA GLY A 17 -3.51 12.86 8.74
C GLY A 17 -2.34 13.38 9.58
N THR A 18 -2.16 14.71 9.67
CA THR A 18 -1.13 15.34 10.51
C THR A 18 -1.30 14.96 11.97
N HIS A 19 -2.52 15.01 12.51
CA HIS A 19 -2.77 14.65 13.91
C HIS A 19 -2.64 13.15 14.17
N VAL A 20 -2.96 12.29 13.21
CA VAL A 20 -2.70 10.85 13.30
C VAL A 20 -1.19 10.58 13.33
N THR A 21 -0.41 11.25 12.46
CA THR A 21 1.05 11.14 12.41
C THR A 21 1.74 11.63 13.68
N LEU A 22 1.30 12.77 14.22
CA LEU A 22 1.82 13.32 15.48
C LEU A 22 1.25 12.62 16.73
N ASN A 23 0.39 11.62 16.56
CA ASN A 23 -0.29 10.91 17.65
C ASN A 23 -1.08 11.84 18.60
N THR A 24 -1.67 12.91 18.06
CA THR A 24 -2.47 13.90 18.79
C THR A 24 -3.97 13.81 18.47
N ALA A 25 -4.36 13.00 17.48
CA ALA A 25 -5.74 12.84 17.00
C ALA A 25 -6.77 12.58 18.10
N LYS A 26 -6.39 11.86 19.17
CA LYS A 26 -7.26 11.60 20.33
C LYS A 26 -7.79 12.87 21.01
N ASN A 27 -7.02 13.94 20.98
CA ASN A 27 -7.36 15.20 21.66
C ASN A 27 -8.11 16.19 20.74
N GLU A 28 -8.22 15.89 19.45
CA GLU A 28 -8.69 16.82 18.42
C GLU A 28 -10.13 16.52 17.98
N ILE A 29 -11.05 16.65 18.94
CA ILE A 29 -12.48 16.36 18.74
C ILE A 29 -13.09 17.26 17.67
N GLU A 30 -12.68 18.53 17.60
CA GLU A 30 -13.20 19.49 16.61
C GLU A 30 -12.86 19.06 15.18
N ILE A 31 -11.63 18.60 14.95
CA ILE A 31 -11.17 18.16 13.63
C ILE A 31 -11.90 16.88 13.23
N PHE A 32 -12.07 15.94 14.16
CA PHE A 32 -12.84 14.72 13.90
C PHE A 32 -14.31 15.03 13.53
N ASN A 33 -14.93 16.01 14.20
CA ASN A 33 -16.28 16.46 13.86
C ASN A 33 -16.34 17.11 12.46
N ARG A 34 -15.30 17.83 12.05
CA ARG A 34 -15.20 18.37 10.68
C ARG A 34 -15.02 17.27 9.64
N LEU A 35 -14.27 16.23 9.98
CA LEU A 35 -14.09 15.04 9.16
C LEU A 35 -15.43 14.36 8.90
N LYS A 36 -16.24 14.12 9.95
CA LYS A 36 -17.59 13.55 9.85
C LYS A 36 -18.58 14.34 9.00
N LYS A 37 -18.35 15.64 8.80
CA LYS A 37 -19.18 16.46 7.90
C LYS A 37 -18.82 16.30 6.43
N SER A 38 -17.60 15.86 6.13
CA SER A 38 -17.02 15.87 4.77
C SER A 38 -16.69 14.47 4.24
N PHE A 39 -16.74 13.46 5.10
CA PHE A 39 -16.39 12.07 4.82
C PHE A 39 -17.38 11.12 5.47
N THR A 40 -17.62 9.99 4.80
CA THR A 40 -18.35 8.85 5.37
C THR A 40 -17.51 8.13 6.41
N GLU A 41 -18.13 7.32 7.27
CA GLU A 41 -17.39 6.54 8.28
C GLU A 41 -16.35 5.61 7.66
N THR A 42 -16.66 4.99 6.51
CA THR A 42 -15.73 4.15 5.76
C THR A 42 -14.53 4.95 5.26
N GLU A 43 -14.75 6.12 4.66
CA GLU A 43 -13.66 6.97 4.20
C GLU A 43 -12.77 7.46 5.35
N ILE A 44 -13.35 7.73 6.52
CA ILE A 44 -12.60 8.11 7.73
C ILE A 44 -11.71 6.97 8.20
N LEU A 45 -12.25 5.74 8.19
CA LEU A 45 -11.50 4.53 8.53
C LEU A 45 -10.33 4.34 7.56
N ASP A 46 -10.59 4.40 6.26
CA ASP A 46 -9.57 4.23 5.22
C ASP A 46 -8.48 5.31 5.30
N LEU A 47 -8.87 6.58 5.45
CA LEU A 47 -7.94 7.70 5.62
C LEU A 47 -7.03 7.49 6.84
N THR A 48 -7.61 7.05 7.95
CA THR A 48 -6.86 6.79 9.19
C THR A 48 -5.93 5.60 9.03
N LEU A 49 -6.41 4.51 8.40
CA LEU A 49 -5.63 3.30 8.16
C LEU A 49 -4.43 3.58 7.25
N ILE A 50 -4.64 4.30 6.14
CA ILE A 50 -3.55 4.69 5.22
C ILE A 50 -2.53 5.56 5.95
N SER A 51 -2.99 6.53 6.75
CA SER A 51 -2.09 7.36 7.57
C SER A 51 -1.24 6.52 8.53
N CYS A 52 -1.85 5.56 9.23
CA CYS A 52 -1.15 4.61 10.10
C CYS A 52 -0.14 3.75 9.34
N PHE A 53 -0.49 3.28 8.14
CA PHE A 53 0.39 2.46 7.31
C PHE A 53 1.65 3.22 6.89
N PHE A 54 1.50 4.46 6.40
CA PHE A 54 2.66 5.30 6.09
C PHE A 54 3.48 5.64 7.35
N ASN A 55 2.82 5.90 8.47
CA ASN A 55 3.51 6.14 9.75
C ASN A 55 4.35 4.94 10.22
N PHE A 56 3.92 3.71 9.91
CA PHE A 56 4.67 2.50 10.17
C PHE A 56 5.87 2.37 9.23
N PHE A 57 5.67 2.54 7.92
CA PHE A 57 6.76 2.45 6.94
C PHE A 57 7.82 3.51 7.13
N ASN A 58 7.43 4.77 7.38
CA ASN A 58 8.39 5.83 7.68
C ASN A 58 9.26 5.43 8.88
N ARG A 59 8.66 4.97 9.98
CA ARG A 59 9.43 4.50 11.15
C ARG A 59 10.34 3.32 10.82
N LEU A 60 9.86 2.35 10.04
CA LEU A 60 10.64 1.16 9.67
C LEU A 60 11.84 1.54 8.81
N MET A 61 11.61 2.32 7.75
CA MET A 61 12.63 2.74 6.80
C MET A 61 13.66 3.65 7.47
N ASP A 62 13.20 4.63 8.26
CA ASP A 62 14.07 5.56 9.00
C ASP A 62 14.92 4.82 10.04
N SER A 63 14.35 3.82 10.73
CA SER A 63 15.09 3.04 11.75
C SER A 63 16.17 2.13 11.15
N LEU A 64 16.01 1.76 9.88
CA LEU A 64 16.95 0.91 9.15
C LEU A 64 17.91 1.72 8.26
N ASP A 65 17.79 3.06 8.26
CA ASP A 65 18.55 3.98 7.41
C ASP A 65 18.54 3.54 5.94
N VAL A 66 17.38 3.09 5.46
CA VAL A 66 17.28 2.58 4.08
C VAL A 66 17.41 3.77 3.13
N PRO A 67 18.43 3.80 2.26
CA PRO A 67 18.62 4.90 1.34
C PRO A 67 17.48 4.95 0.32
N VAL A 68 17.11 6.15 -0.09
CA VAL A 68 16.17 6.34 -1.21
C VAL A 68 16.84 5.81 -2.47
N GLU A 69 16.16 4.89 -3.16
CA GLU A 69 16.65 4.35 -4.42
C GLU A 69 16.82 5.48 -5.45
N PRO A 70 17.96 5.54 -6.15
CA PRO A 70 18.14 6.46 -7.27
C PRO A 70 17.03 6.30 -8.29
N GLN A 71 16.55 7.41 -8.87
CA GLN A 71 15.44 7.40 -9.82
C GLN A 71 15.72 6.47 -11.02
N ASP A 72 16.97 6.40 -11.46
CA ASP A 72 17.40 5.51 -12.55
C ASP A 72 17.30 4.02 -12.20
N GLU A 73 17.36 3.64 -10.93
CA GLU A 73 17.08 2.27 -10.48
C GLU A 73 15.58 2.00 -10.42
N VAL A 74 14.78 2.96 -9.94
CA VAL A 74 13.31 2.88 -9.91
C VAL A 74 12.74 2.76 -11.33
N ASP A 75 13.30 3.50 -12.29
CA ASP A 75 12.89 3.47 -13.70
C ASP A 75 13.14 2.11 -14.36
N LYS A 76 13.99 1.25 -13.78
CA LYS A 76 14.20 -0.14 -14.24
C LYS A 76 13.08 -1.08 -13.79
N ILE A 77 12.25 -0.68 -12.82
CA ILE A 77 11.04 -1.40 -12.42
C ILE A 77 10.02 -1.28 -13.55
N LYS A 78 10.19 -2.10 -14.59
CA LYS A 78 9.25 -2.17 -15.70
C LYS A 78 7.92 -2.70 -15.18
N THR A 79 6.85 -1.97 -15.49
CA THR A 79 5.46 -2.40 -15.31
C THR A 79 5.33 -3.83 -15.82
N SER A 80 5.01 -4.77 -14.92
CA SER A 80 4.64 -6.17 -15.18
C SER A 80 5.24 -6.81 -16.43
N VAL A 81 6.22 -7.68 -16.21
CA VAL A 81 6.76 -8.70 -17.14
C VAL A 81 5.82 -8.92 -18.34
N ASN A 82 6.20 -8.41 -19.52
CA ASN A 82 5.56 -8.84 -20.75
C ASN A 82 5.93 -10.31 -20.92
N LEU A 83 5.02 -11.20 -20.47
CA LEU A 83 5.23 -12.65 -20.51
C LEU A 83 5.30 -13.06 -21.97
N ASP A 84 6.49 -13.51 -22.37
CA ASP A 84 6.74 -14.08 -23.69
C ASP A 84 5.79 -15.29 -23.91
N PRO A 85 4.81 -15.20 -24.84
CA PRO A 85 3.83 -16.24 -25.06
C PRO A 85 4.45 -17.59 -25.43
N ASP A 86 5.60 -17.58 -26.12
CA ASP A 86 6.29 -18.80 -26.54
C ASP A 86 6.91 -19.51 -25.33
N LYS A 87 7.48 -18.76 -24.37
CA LYS A 87 8.00 -19.34 -23.13
C LYS A 87 6.90 -19.96 -22.28
N VAL A 88 5.74 -19.30 -22.20
CA VAL A 88 4.57 -19.84 -21.49
C VAL A 88 4.10 -21.14 -22.14
N LYS A 89 4.01 -21.16 -23.47
CA LYS A 89 3.64 -22.36 -24.22
C LYS A 89 4.62 -23.51 -24.01
N SER A 90 5.92 -23.25 -24.14
CA SER A 90 6.96 -24.27 -23.92
C SER A 90 6.93 -24.83 -22.50
N TYR A 91 6.70 -23.99 -21.48
CA TYR A 91 6.55 -24.42 -20.11
C TYR A 91 5.35 -25.37 -19.94
N LEU A 92 4.16 -24.94 -20.40
CA LEU A 92 2.95 -25.76 -20.30
C LEU A 92 3.08 -27.08 -21.05
N GLN A 93 3.73 -27.06 -22.22
CA GLN A 93 3.97 -28.27 -23.00
C GLN A 93 4.91 -29.24 -22.27
N THR A 94 5.98 -28.72 -21.68
CA THR A 94 6.89 -29.51 -20.83
C THR A 94 6.15 -30.11 -19.64
N THR A 95 5.25 -29.35 -19.01
CA THR A 95 4.43 -29.82 -17.89
C THR A 95 3.48 -30.95 -18.30
N ILE A 96 2.84 -30.85 -19.46
CA ILE A 96 1.95 -31.90 -19.99
C ILE A 96 2.75 -33.16 -20.33
N GLU A 97 3.89 -33.02 -21.01
CA GLU A 97 4.76 -34.13 -21.40
C GLU A 97 5.30 -34.91 -20.18
N ASN A 98 5.58 -34.19 -19.10
CA ASN A 98 6.11 -34.76 -17.86
C ASN A 98 5.02 -34.96 -16.78
N TRP A 99 3.74 -34.90 -17.15
CA TRP A 99 2.65 -35.01 -16.17
C TRP A 99 2.62 -36.43 -15.57
N PRO A 100 2.86 -36.58 -14.26
CA PRO A 100 2.91 -37.90 -13.66
C PRO A 100 1.50 -38.51 -13.63
N LYS A 101 1.40 -39.79 -14.01
CA LYS A 101 0.13 -40.54 -13.91
C LYS A 101 -0.32 -40.76 -12.46
N ASN A 102 0.64 -40.82 -11.54
CA ASN A 102 0.41 -41.02 -10.13
C ASN A 102 1.20 -39.97 -9.35
N PHE A 103 0.50 -39.22 -8.51
CA PHE A 103 1.15 -38.34 -7.54
C PHE A 103 1.59 -39.16 -6.32
N PRO A 104 2.73 -38.81 -5.70
CA PRO A 104 3.15 -39.46 -4.46
C PRO A 104 2.04 -39.33 -3.42
N LYS A 105 1.71 -40.45 -2.77
CA LYS A 105 0.81 -40.41 -1.61
C LYS A 105 1.54 -39.68 -0.48
N PRO A 106 0.85 -38.84 0.32
CA PRO A 106 1.41 -38.32 1.55
C PRO A 106 1.99 -39.46 2.37
N ASN A 107 3.14 -39.23 3.02
CA ASN A 107 3.67 -40.21 3.96
C ASN A 107 2.59 -40.51 5.01
N PRO A 108 2.33 -41.78 5.36
CA PRO A 108 1.48 -42.08 6.51
C PRO A 108 2.16 -41.51 7.76
N ASP A 109 1.37 -40.80 8.58
CA ASP A 109 1.79 -40.21 9.86
C ASP A 109 2.41 -41.25 10.82
#